data_AF-A0A7S0FMN7-F1
#
_entry.id   AF-A0A7S0FMN7-F1
#
_cell.length_a   1.000
_cell.length_b   1.000
_cell.length_c   1.000
_cell.angle_alpha   90.00
_cell.angle_beta   90.00
_cell.angle_gamma   90.00
#
_symmetry.space_group_name_H-M   'P 1'
#
loop_
_entity.id
_entity.type
_entity.pdbx_description
1 polymer ?
#
loop_
_entity_poly.entity_id
_entity_poly.type
_entity_poly.pdbx_seq_one_letter_code
_entity_poly.pdbx_strand_id
1 'polypeptide(L)'
;FWSKPSLVPAYQRGPPTPRCIAMAPKKPVDQLDPETGKKVGSFPSCADAARALQLVPHCISMAIAKGRISGGYRWRFAAQTARSKRAAGSAAAGPVQKKPAVLTAGKAKDMAEEEAEEAGEE
;
A
#
# COMPACT_ATOMS: atom_id res chain seq x y z
N PHE A 1 -30.00 -30.67 -57.18
CA PHE A 1 -30.55 -30.03 -55.96
C PHE A 1 -29.36 -29.51 -55.14
N TRP A 2 -28.86 -28.31 -55.44
CA TRP A 2 -27.72 -27.73 -54.71
C TRP A 2 -28.21 -26.68 -53.71
N SER A 3 -27.94 -26.96 -52.43
CA SER A 3 -28.19 -26.07 -51.29
C SER A 3 -27.30 -24.85 -51.38
N LYS A 4 -27.90 -23.66 -51.29
CA LYS A 4 -27.18 -22.39 -51.18
C LYS A 4 -26.53 -22.29 -49.79
N PRO A 5 -25.23 -21.98 -49.66
CA PRO A 5 -24.66 -21.63 -48.37
C PRO A 5 -25.16 -20.25 -47.95
N SER A 6 -25.71 -20.18 -46.74
CA SER A 6 -26.13 -18.96 -46.06
C SER A 6 -24.92 -18.06 -45.82
N LEU A 7 -24.87 -16.91 -46.52
CA LEU A 7 -24.00 -15.79 -46.17
C LEU A 7 -24.52 -15.18 -44.87
N VAL A 8 -23.99 -15.65 -43.74
CA VAL A 8 -24.07 -14.88 -42.49
C VAL A 8 -23.21 -13.64 -42.65
N PRO A 9 -23.75 -12.42 -42.47
CA PRO A 9 -22.95 -11.21 -42.52
C PRO A 9 -21.97 -11.24 -41.34
N ALA A 10 -20.68 -11.24 -41.67
CA ALA A 10 -19.62 -11.06 -40.71
C ALA A 10 -19.84 -9.71 -40.00
N TYR A 11 -20.27 -9.76 -38.74
CA TYR A 11 -20.19 -8.63 -37.84
C TYR A 11 -18.72 -8.21 -37.79
N GLN A 12 -18.39 -7.17 -38.56
CA GLN A 12 -17.12 -6.48 -38.44
C GLN A 12 -17.09 -5.90 -37.02
N ARG A 13 -16.39 -6.60 -36.13
CA ARG A 13 -15.94 -5.99 -34.88
C ARG A 13 -15.05 -4.84 -35.34
N GLY A 14 -15.56 -3.62 -35.26
CA GLY A 14 -14.79 -2.42 -35.58
C GLY A 14 -13.46 -2.45 -34.83
N PRO A 15 -12.43 -1.73 -35.32
CA PRO A 15 -11.14 -1.67 -34.63
C PRO A 15 -11.41 -1.35 -33.16
N PRO A 16 -10.78 -2.06 -32.21
CA PRO A 16 -10.93 -1.71 -30.80
C PRO A 16 -10.58 -0.24 -30.72
N THR A 17 -11.56 0.59 -30.36
CA THR A 17 -11.29 2.01 -30.18
C THR A 17 -10.07 2.08 -29.27
N PRO A 18 -9.06 2.92 -29.57
CA PRO A 18 -8.13 3.28 -28.54
C PRO A 18 -9.03 3.91 -27.49
N ARG A 19 -9.41 3.13 -26.46
CA ARG A 19 -9.85 3.70 -25.20
C ARG A 19 -8.67 4.59 -24.89
N CYS A 20 -8.82 5.89 -25.15
CA CYS A 20 -7.89 6.87 -24.68
C CYS A 20 -7.79 6.50 -23.21
N ILE A 21 -6.68 5.88 -22.83
CA ILE A 21 -6.43 5.48 -21.47
C ILE A 21 -6.12 6.82 -20.82
N ALA A 22 -7.14 7.67 -20.69
CA ALA A 22 -7.11 8.84 -19.84
C ALA A 22 -6.63 8.26 -18.54
N MET A 23 -5.33 8.48 -18.25
CA MET A 23 -4.61 7.77 -17.21
C MET A 23 -5.42 8.00 -15.95
N ALA A 24 -6.13 6.96 -15.51
CA ALA A 24 -7.03 7.09 -14.39
C ALA A 24 -6.21 7.69 -13.24
N PRO A 25 -6.75 8.69 -12.52
CA PRO A 25 -5.99 9.37 -11.48
C PRO A 25 -5.45 8.32 -10.50
N LYS A 26 -4.13 8.36 -10.29
CA LYS A 26 -3.44 7.39 -9.44
C LYS A 26 -4.07 7.44 -8.04
N LYS A 27 -4.62 6.33 -7.59
CA LYS A 27 -5.25 6.23 -6.27
C LYS A 27 -4.16 5.93 -5.24
N PRO A 28 -3.81 6.88 -4.36
CA PRO A 28 -2.83 6.62 -3.31
C PRO A 28 -3.35 5.54 -2.35
N VAL A 29 -2.43 4.74 -1.82
CA VAL A 29 -2.73 3.63 -0.91
C VAL A 29 -1.90 3.74 0.36
N ASP A 30 -2.53 3.44 1.48
CA ASP A 30 -1.86 3.32 2.77
C ASP A 30 -1.61 1.84 3.10
N GLN A 31 -0.42 1.57 3.60
CA GLN A 31 -0.02 0.29 4.17
C GLN A 31 -0.29 0.32 5.67
N LEU A 32 -1.05 -0.65 6.15
CA LEU A 32 -1.43 -0.81 7.55
C LEU A 32 -0.83 -2.10 8.11
N ASP A 33 -0.40 -2.04 9.35
CA ASP A 33 -0.07 -3.22 10.14
C ASP A 33 -1.33 -4.09 10.33
N PRO A 34 -1.30 -5.39 10.01
CA PRO A 34 -2.46 -6.27 10.17
C PRO A 34 -2.91 -6.42 11.63
N GLU A 35 -2.00 -6.35 12.60
CA GLU A 35 -2.30 -6.54 14.02
C GLU A 35 -2.67 -5.21 14.67
N THR A 36 -1.81 -4.20 14.50
CA THR A 36 -2.00 -2.90 15.17
C THR A 36 -2.95 -1.98 14.41
N GLY A 37 -3.21 -2.23 13.13
CA GLY A 37 -4.00 -1.35 12.26
C GLY A 37 -3.37 0.03 12.02
N LYS A 38 -2.13 0.25 12.48
CA LYS A 38 -1.41 1.52 12.36
C LYS A 38 -0.86 1.68 10.95
N LYS A 39 -0.87 2.92 10.46
CA LYS A 39 -0.28 3.27 9.17
C LYS A 39 1.24 3.17 9.26
N VAL A 40 1.79 2.23 8.50
CA VAL A 40 3.22 2.00 8.37
C VAL A 40 3.78 2.86 7.24
N GLY A 41 3.08 2.90 6.11
CA GLY A 41 3.56 3.54 4.89
C GLY A 41 2.44 4.13 4.03
N SER A 42 2.83 4.95 3.07
CA SER A 42 1.93 5.56 2.09
C SER A 42 2.59 5.50 0.72
N PHE A 43 1.87 5.03 -0.28
CA PHE A 43 2.35 4.94 -1.65
C PHE A 43 1.44 5.75 -2.58
N PRO A 44 2.01 6.33 -3.65
CA PRO A 44 1.22 7.11 -4.62
C PRO A 44 0.26 6.24 -5.45
N SER A 45 0.52 4.94 -5.57
CA SER A 45 -0.37 4.00 -6.25
C SER A 45 -0.14 2.55 -5.83
N CYS A 46 -1.11 1.66 -6.12
CA CYS A 46 -0.92 0.21 -5.95
C CYS A 46 0.26 -0.33 -6.75
N ALA A 47 0.55 0.24 -7.93
CA ALA A 47 1.65 -0.22 -8.78
C ALA A 47 3.01 0.15 -8.17
N ASP A 48 3.13 1.33 -7.58
CA ASP A 48 4.36 1.75 -6.89
C ASP A 48 4.59 0.95 -5.61
N ALA A 49 3.53 0.69 -4.83
CA ALA A 49 3.59 -0.21 -3.67
C ALA A 49 4.02 -1.63 -4.06
N ALA A 50 3.44 -2.16 -5.14
CA ALA A 50 3.78 -3.46 -5.69
C ALA A 50 5.26 -3.53 -6.12
N ARG A 51 5.79 -2.50 -6.77
CA ARG A 51 7.22 -2.45 -7.14
C ARG A 51 8.12 -2.40 -5.93
N ALA A 52 7.77 -1.61 -4.91
CA ALA A 52 8.57 -1.48 -3.70
C ALA A 52 8.65 -2.79 -2.89
N LEU A 53 7.54 -3.54 -2.85
CA LEU A 53 7.43 -4.80 -2.10
C LEU A 53 7.59 -6.06 -2.97
N GLN A 54 7.89 -5.90 -4.26
CA GLN A 54 7.95 -6.99 -5.24
C GLN A 54 6.68 -7.86 -5.29
N LEU A 55 5.51 -7.23 -5.14
CA LEU A 55 4.20 -7.87 -5.19
C LEU A 55 3.50 -7.62 -6.52
N VAL A 56 2.37 -8.30 -6.73
CA VAL A 56 1.49 -8.05 -7.88
C VAL A 56 0.48 -6.95 -7.52
N PRO A 57 0.31 -5.89 -8.35
CA PRO A 57 -0.63 -4.79 -8.07
C PRO A 57 -2.08 -5.27 -7.89
N HIS A 58 -2.46 -6.33 -8.62
CA HIS A 58 -3.78 -6.96 -8.53
C HIS A 58 -4.07 -7.52 -7.13
N CYS A 59 -3.07 -8.12 -6.46
CA CYS A 59 -3.22 -8.65 -5.10
C CYS A 59 -3.55 -7.54 -4.10
N ILE A 60 -2.90 -6.37 -4.23
CA ILE A 60 -3.17 -5.20 -3.39
C ILE A 60 -4.59 -4.67 -3.64
N SER A 61 -5.01 -4.56 -4.91
CA SER A 61 -6.38 -4.11 -5.23
C SER A 61 -7.46 -5.07 -4.69
N MET A 62 -7.23 -6.38 -4.78
CA MET A 62 -8.11 -7.41 -4.22
C MET A 62 -8.13 -7.36 -2.69
N ALA A 63 -6.97 -7.14 -2.07
CA ALA A 63 -6.83 -7.01 -0.62
C ALA A 63 -7.65 -5.84 -0.08
N ILE A 64 -7.62 -4.69 -0.77
CA ILE A 64 -8.45 -3.53 -0.41
C ILE A 64 -9.94 -3.87 -0.58
N ALA A 65 -10.33 -4.48 -1.71
CA ALA A 65 -11.74 -4.77 -2.01
C ALA A 65 -12.35 -5.82 -1.07
N LYS A 66 -11.58 -6.83 -0.67
CA LYS A 66 -12.03 -7.94 0.18
C LYS A 66 -11.62 -7.80 1.64
N GLY A 67 -10.90 -6.73 2.01
CA GLY A 67 -10.34 -6.54 3.35
C GLY A 67 -9.30 -7.61 3.76
N ARG A 68 -8.63 -8.24 2.79
CA ARG A 68 -7.63 -9.30 3.05
C ARG A 68 -6.25 -8.71 3.29
N ILE A 69 -5.36 -9.54 3.83
CA ILE A 69 -3.94 -9.22 3.99
C ILE A 69 -3.21 -9.62 2.69
N SER A 70 -2.29 -8.77 2.24
CA SER A 70 -1.43 -9.05 1.08
C SER A 70 0.00 -8.63 1.38
N GLY A 71 0.96 -9.51 1.15
CA GLY A 71 2.37 -9.26 1.45
C GLY A 71 2.65 -8.98 2.93
N GLY A 72 1.86 -9.55 3.85
CA GLY A 72 1.99 -9.32 5.28
C GLY A 72 1.34 -8.02 5.80
N TYR A 73 0.71 -7.22 4.93
CA TYR A 73 0.10 -5.95 5.33
C TYR A 73 -1.38 -5.85 4.96
N ARG A 74 -2.11 -5.03 5.71
CA ARG A 74 -3.45 -4.57 5.35
C ARG A 74 -3.33 -3.33 4.46
N TRP A 75 -4.25 -3.20 3.52
CA TRP A 75 -4.22 -2.14 2.52
C TRP A 75 -5.52 -1.36 2.55
N ARG A 76 -5.43 -0.02 2.47
CA ARG A 76 -6.59 0.85 2.25
C ARG A 76 -6.26 1.92 1.22
N PHE A 77 -7.28 2.46 0.54
CA PHE A 77 -7.10 3.69 -0.22
C PHE A 77 -6.87 4.85 0.75
N ALA A 78 -5.83 5.63 0.51
CA ALA A 78 -5.69 6.91 1.19
C ALA A 78 -6.84 7.79 0.72
N ALA A 79 -7.54 8.45 1.64
CA ALA A 79 -8.58 9.40 1.31
C ALA A 79 -7.96 10.45 0.39
N GLN A 80 -8.27 10.37 -0.91
CA GLN A 80 -7.87 11.42 -1.82
C GLN A 80 -8.54 12.67 -1.32
N THR A 81 -7.75 13.68 -0.95
CA THR A 81 -8.25 14.98 -0.52
C THR A 81 -8.81 15.74 -1.72
N ALA A 82 -9.58 15.09 -2.58
CA ALA A 82 -10.45 15.75 -3.52
C ALA A 82 -11.57 16.35 -2.68
N ARG A 83 -11.29 17.52 -2.09
CA ARG A 83 -12.16 18.69 -1.99
C ARG A 83 -13.64 18.37 -2.27
N SER A 84 -14.24 17.49 -1.47
CA SER A 84 -15.68 17.24 -1.54
C SER A 84 -16.29 18.43 -0.82
N LYS A 85 -16.44 19.52 -1.58
CA LYS A 85 -17.24 20.66 -1.16
C LYS A 85 -18.64 20.11 -0.89
N ARG A 86 -19.04 20.19 0.39
CA ARG A 86 -20.38 20.09 0.97
C ARG A 86 -20.83 18.69 1.43
N ALA A 87 -20.99 18.62 2.77
CA ALA A 87 -21.89 17.76 3.57
C ALA A 87 -21.73 16.23 3.41
N ALA A 88 -21.81 15.40 4.44
CA ALA A 88 -22.48 15.50 5.73
C ALA A 88 -21.68 14.74 6.81
N GLY A 89 -21.87 15.12 8.07
CA GLY A 89 -21.08 14.69 9.20
C GLY A 89 -21.07 13.18 9.47
N SER A 90 -19.93 12.70 9.94
CA SER A 90 -19.89 11.58 10.87
C SER A 90 -18.71 11.80 11.80
N ALA A 91 -19.05 11.98 13.06
CA ALA A 91 -18.13 12.14 14.17
C ALA A 91 -17.35 10.86 14.43
N ALA A 92 -16.03 10.99 14.60
CA ALA A 92 -15.20 10.16 15.48
C ALA A 92 -13.80 10.83 15.51
N ALA A 93 -13.54 11.69 16.49
CA ALA A 93 -12.87 11.29 17.73
C ALA A 93 -11.38 10.92 17.55
N GLY A 94 -10.54 11.94 17.34
CA GLY A 94 -9.16 12.15 17.86
C GLY A 94 -8.07 11.05 17.77
N PRO A 95 -6.85 11.32 18.31
CA PRO A 95 -6.34 12.58 18.82
C PRO A 95 -5.07 13.07 18.10
N VAL A 96 -4.83 14.36 18.33
CA VAL A 96 -3.61 15.12 18.08
C VAL A 96 -2.36 14.34 18.52
N GLN A 97 -1.42 14.08 17.61
CA GLN A 97 -0.07 13.71 18.02
C GLN A 97 0.66 14.98 18.41
N LYS A 98 0.55 15.35 19.69
CA LYS A 98 1.52 16.21 20.35
C LYS A 98 2.88 15.52 20.24
N LYS A 99 3.81 16.12 19.50
CA LYS A 99 5.23 15.77 19.60
C LYS A 99 5.70 16.16 21.01
N PRO A 100 6.17 15.23 21.85
CA PRO A 100 6.89 15.64 23.05
C PRO A 100 8.26 16.16 22.61
N ALA A 101 8.49 17.46 22.87
CA ALA A 101 9.82 17.99 23.05
C ALA A 101 10.39 17.33 24.31
N VAL A 102 11.40 16.46 24.15
CA VAL A 102 12.35 16.15 25.22
C VAL A 102 13.74 16.02 24.61
N LEU A 103 14.52 17.05 24.88
CA LEU A 103 15.96 17.02 24.99
C LEU A 103 16.36 15.84 25.89
N THR A 104 17.32 15.02 25.46
CA THR A 104 18.31 14.48 26.40
C THR A 104 19.66 14.39 25.70
N ALA A 105 20.59 15.14 26.26
CA ALA A 105 21.99 15.13 25.94
C ALA A 105 22.66 13.83 26.38
N GLY A 106 23.72 13.45 25.66
CA GLY A 106 24.97 12.90 26.16
C GLY A 106 24.94 11.78 27.20
N LYS A 107 25.41 10.60 26.80
CA LYS A 107 26.32 9.82 27.64
C LYS A 107 27.26 8.97 26.78
N ALA A 108 28.45 9.52 26.55
CA ALA A 108 29.64 8.72 26.37
C ALA A 108 29.85 7.91 27.66
N LYS A 109 30.12 6.61 27.53
CA LYS A 109 30.78 5.83 28.57
C LYS A 109 31.62 4.76 27.88
N ASP A 110 32.91 5.07 27.80
CA ASP A 110 34.03 4.14 27.88
C ASP A 110 33.66 2.87 28.66
N MET A 111 33.85 1.70 28.04
CA MET A 111 34.16 0.47 28.75
C MET A 111 35.57 0.07 28.33
N ALA A 112 36.51 0.61 29.08
CA ALA A 112 37.86 0.09 29.23
C ALA A 112 37.81 -1.24 30.01
N GLU A 113 38.71 -2.13 29.60
CA GLU A 113 39.57 -3.01 30.39
C GLU A 113 38.99 -4.00 31.41
N GLU A 114 39.71 -5.13 31.46
CA GLU A 114 39.88 -6.03 32.62
C GLU A 114 38.90 -7.23 32.71
N GLU A 115 39.32 -8.38 32.18
CA GLU A 115 39.42 -9.59 33.01
C GLU A 115 40.73 -10.33 32.69
N ALA A 116 41.50 -10.50 33.75
CA ALA A 116 42.80 -11.13 33.82
C ALA A 116 42.69 -12.66 33.86
N GLU A 117 43.84 -13.27 33.60
CA GLU A 117 44.32 -14.59 34.04
C GLU A 117 43.44 -15.36 35.04
N GLU A 118 43.14 -16.61 34.70
CA GLU A 118 43.11 -17.69 35.68
C GLU A 118 43.97 -18.85 35.16
N ALA A 119 45.04 -19.11 35.91
CA ALA A 119 45.91 -20.27 35.80
C ALA A 119 45.30 -21.47 36.55
N GLY A 120 45.66 -22.68 36.12
CA GLY A 120 45.42 -23.94 36.85
C GLY A 120 45.49 -25.12 35.87
N GLU A 121 46.66 -25.72 35.63
CA GLU A 121 47.17 -26.89 36.38
C GLU A 121 46.12 -28.04 36.50
N GLU A 122 46.19 -29.00 35.58
CA GLU A 122 46.55 -30.39 35.91
C GLU A 122 47.11 -31.13 34.67
#